data_AF-A0A2K5D6L1-F1
#
_entry.id   AF-A0A2K5D6L1-F1
#
_cell.length_a   1.000
_cell.length_b   1.000
_cell.length_c   1.000
_cell.angle_alpha   90.00
_cell.angle_beta   90.00
_cell.angle_gamma   90.00
#
_symmetry.space_group_name_H-M   'P 1'
#
loop_
_entity.id
_entity.type
_entity.pdbx_description
1 polymer ?
#
loop_
_entity_poly.entity_id
_entity_poly.type
_entity_poly.pdbx_seq_one_letter_code
_entity_poly.pdbx_strand_id
1 'polypeptide(L)' 'MIYNLTGASTNALQRLVEQLKLEAAVERIKVSQAAAELQQYCMQNACKDALLVGVPPRSCALL' A
#
# COMPACT_ATOMS: atom_id res chain seq x y z
N MET A 1 35.59 16.01 24.06
CA MET A 1 34.66 14.91 23.74
C MET A 1 33.22 15.38 23.45
N ILE A 2 32.96 16.67 23.14
CA ILE A 2 31.58 17.17 22.93
C ILE A 2 31.11 17.07 21.46
N TYR A 3 32.03 17.04 20.48
CA TYR A 3 31.68 17.07 19.04
C TYR A 3 31.01 15.79 18.50
N ASN A 4 31.05 14.68 19.23
CA ASN A 4 30.60 13.37 18.72
C ASN A 4 29.11 13.09 19.04
N LEU A 5 28.56 13.73 20.08
CA LEU A 5 27.15 13.56 20.46
C LEU A 5 26.21 14.34 19.53
N THR A 6 26.65 15.51 19.04
CA THR A 6 25.94 16.27 18.01
C THR A 6 26.09 15.63 16.63
N GLY A 7 27.26 15.05 16.31
CA GLY A 7 27.52 14.38 15.03
C GLY A 7 26.63 13.16 14.74
N ALA A 8 26.27 12.36 15.76
CA ALA A 8 25.32 11.25 15.58
C ALA A 8 23.91 11.74 15.21
N SER A 9 23.49 12.86 15.83
CA SER A 9 22.21 13.52 15.54
C SER A 9 22.21 14.14 14.14
N THR A 10 23.29 14.79 13.71
CA THR A 10 23.38 15.37 12.36
C THR A 10 23.39 14.30 11.27
N ASN A 11 24.07 13.15 11.47
CA ASN A 11 24.04 12.04 10.52
C ASN A 11 22.64 11.45 10.36
N ALA A 12 21.90 11.29 11.47
CA ALA A 12 20.51 10.83 11.43
C ALA A 12 19.61 11.83 10.69
N LEU A 13 19.78 13.13 10.93
CA LEU A 13 19.06 14.19 10.21
C LEU A 13 19.39 14.20 8.72
N GLN A 14 20.66 14.01 8.34
CA GLN A 14 21.07 13.95 6.94
C GLN A 14 20.38 12.79 6.22
N ARG A 15 20.39 11.59 6.82
CA ARG A 15 19.68 10.42 6.27
C ARG A 15 18.18 10.65 6.14
N LEU A 16 17.56 11.31 7.12
CA LEU A 16 16.14 11.67 7.07
C LEU A 16 15.86 12.64 5.91
N VAL A 17 16.72 13.64 5.70
CA VAL A 17 16.56 14.59 4.58
C VAL A 17 16.71 13.88 3.24
N GLU A 18 17.68 12.97 3.10
CA GLU A 18 17.83 12.16 1.88
C GLU A 18 16.58 11.31 1.63
N GLN A 19 16.03 10.67 2.66
CA GLN A 19 14.81 9.90 2.56
C GLN A 19 13.61 10.76 2.14
N LEU A 20 13.43 11.92 2.76
CA LEU A 20 12.33 12.84 2.43
C LEU A 20 12.44 13.37 0.99
N LYS A 21 13.66 13.56 0.46
CA LYS A 21 13.84 13.94 -0.95
C LYS A 21 13.34 12.84 -1.89
N LEU A 22 13.60 11.57 -1.55
CA LEU A 22 13.09 10.43 -2.32
C LEU A 22 11.57 10.36 -2.26
N GLU A 23 10.97 10.50 -1.07
CA GLU A 23 9.51 10.48 -0.88
C GLU A 23 8.81 11.66 -1.55
N ALA A 24 9.44 12.84 -1.59
CA ALA A 24 8.93 14.01 -2.30
C ALA A 24 8.97 13.84 -3.82
N ALA A 25 9.95 13.09 -4.34
CA ALA A 25 10.12 12.81 -5.76
C ALA A 25 9.17 11.72 -6.29
N VAL A 26 8.40 11.04 -5.45
CA VAL A 26 7.43 10.02 -5.87
C VAL A 26 6.32 10.67 -6.71
N GLU A 27 6.17 10.19 -7.95
CA GLU A 27 5.07 10.58 -8.82
C GLU A 27 3.75 10.02 -8.29
N ARG A 28 2.79 10.93 -8.00
CA ARG A 28 1.48 10.55 -7.47
C ARG A 28 0.43 10.56 -8.57
N ILE A 29 -0.39 9.52 -8.60
CA ILE A 29 -1.63 9.51 -9.38
C ILE A 29 -2.77 10.19 -8.60
N LYS A 30 -3.82 10.63 -9.31
CA LYS A 30 -5.01 11.22 -8.66
C LYS A 30 -5.73 10.17 -7.82
N VAL A 31 -6.23 10.57 -6.65
CA VAL A 31 -7.04 9.69 -5.78
C VAL A 31 -8.28 9.16 -6.51
N SER A 32 -8.93 10.00 -7.33
CA SER A 32 -10.07 9.60 -8.14
C SER A 32 -9.73 8.49 -9.14
N GLN A 33 -8.52 8.54 -9.71
CA GLN A 33 -8.03 7.54 -10.65
C GLN A 33 -7.78 6.22 -9.92
N ALA A 34 -7.04 6.26 -8.80
CA ALA A 34 -6.79 5.07 -7.98
C ALA A 34 -8.09 4.41 -7.49
N ALA A 35 -9.08 5.22 -7.09
CA ALA A 35 -10.38 4.72 -6.65
C ALA A 35 -11.17 4.06 -7.78
N ALA A 36 -11.14 4.62 -9.00
CA ALA A 36 -11.80 4.05 -10.16
C ALA A 36 -11.18 2.70 -10.56
N GLU A 37 -9.85 2.62 -10.58
CA GLU A 37 -9.13 1.37 -10.86
C GLU A 37 -9.43 0.29 -9.82
N LEU A 38 -9.45 0.66 -8.53
CA LEU A 38 -9.80 -0.24 -7.45
C LEU A 38 -11.25 -0.74 -7.57
N GLN A 39 -12.21 0.15 -7.81
CA GLN A 39 -13.62 -0.21 -7.99
C GLN A 39 -13.78 -1.17 -9.18
N GLN A 40 -13.14 -0.86 -10.30
CA GLN A 40 -13.20 -1.69 -11.50
C GLN A 40 -12.66 -3.10 -11.22
N TYR A 41 -11.53 -3.21 -10.52
CA TYR A 41 -10.98 -4.50 -10.12
C TYR A 41 -11.97 -5.30 -9.26
N CYS A 42 -12.57 -4.66 -8.24
CA CYS A 42 -13.55 -5.32 -7.39
C CYS A 42 -14.76 -5.81 -8.20
N MET A 43 -15.32 -5.00 -9.09
CA MET A 43 -16.47 -5.38 -9.91
C MET A 43 -16.18 -6.56 -10.85
N GLN A 44 -14.99 -6.60 -11.46
CA GLN A 44 -14.60 -7.69 -12.35
C GLN A 44 -14.40 -9.02 -11.62
N ASN A 45 -14.09 -8.98 -10.32
CA ASN A 45 -13.78 -10.18 -9.53
C ASN A 45 -14.89 -10.56 -8.55
N ALA A 46 -15.87 -9.68 -8.32
CA ALA A 46 -16.97 -9.92 -7.37
C ALA A 46 -17.72 -11.23 -7.65
N CYS A 47 -17.95 -11.58 -8.92
CA CYS A 47 -18.66 -12.81 -9.28
C CYS A 47 -17.86 -14.10 -9.01
N LYS A 48 -16.55 -14.00 -8.79
CA LYS A 48 -15.65 -15.12 -8.47
C LYS A 48 -15.42 -15.26 -6.97
N ASP A 49 -15.80 -14.25 -6.19
CA ASP A 49 -15.62 -14.25 -4.76
C ASP A 49 -16.78 -14.99 -4.08
N ALA A 50 -16.51 -16.22 -3.64
CA ALA A 50 -17.49 -17.07 -2.98
C ALA A 50 -18.05 -16.48 -1.67
N LEU A 51 -17.35 -15.54 -1.01
CA LEU A 51 -17.87 -14.84 0.16
C LEU A 51 -18.93 -13.80 -0.23
N LEU A 52 -18.85 -13.28 -1.46
CA LEU A 52 -19.81 -12.31 -2.00
C LEU A 52 -20.99 -13.00 -2.71
N VAL A 53 -20.73 -14.03 -3.51
CA VAL A 53 -21.80 -14.74 -4.26
C VAL A 53 -22.39 -15.94 -3.54
N GLY A 54 -21.77 -16.37 -2.43
CA GLY A 54 -22.09 -17.61 -1.75
C GLY A 54 -21.46 -18.84 -2.44
N VAL A 55 -21.18 -19.88 -1.65
CA VAL A 55 -20.76 -21.17 -2.19
C VAL A 55 -22.01 -21.95 -2.61
N PRO A 56 -22.11 -22.45 -3.85
CA PRO A 56 -23.26 -23.26 -4.25
C PRO A 56 -23.38 -24.52 -3.37
N PRO A 57 -24.60 -24.98 -3.05
CA PRO A 57 -24.84 -26.06 -2.08
C PRO A 57 -24.13 -27.39 -2.40
N ARG A 58 -23.71 -27.60 -3.65
CA ARG A 58 -23.14 -28.86 -4.15
C ARG A 58 -21.64 -29.04 -3.90
N SER A 59 -20.94 -28.03 -3.39
CA SER A 59 -19.51 -28.15 -3.07
C SER A 59 -19.25 -28.82 -1.71
N CYS A 60 -20.28 -28.99 -0.87
CA CYS A 60 -20.19 -29.67 0.43
C CYS A 60 -20.70 -31.13 0.42
N ALA A 61 -21.14 -31.67 -0.72
CA ALA A 61 -21.78 -33.00 -0.81
C ALA A 61 -20.86 -34.12 -1.33
N LEU A 62 -19.53 -33.96 -1.25
CA LEU A 62 -18.55 -35.00 -1.62
C LEU A 62 -17.68 -35.47 -0.44
N LEU A 63 -18.17 -35.28 0.80
CA LEU A 63 -17.70 -35.98 2.00
C LEU A 63 -18.88 -36.72 2.63
#